data_AF-A0A9E5P0R1-F1
#
_entry.id   AF-A0A9E5P0R1-F1
#
_cell.length_a   1.000
_cell.length_b   1.000
_cell.length_c   1.000
_cell.angle_alpha   90.00
_cell.angle_beta   90.00
_cell.angle_gamma   90.00
#
_symmetry.space_group_name_H-M   'P 1'
#
loop_
_entity.id
_entity.type
_entity.pdbx_description
1 polymer ?
#
loop_
_entity_poly.entity_id
_entity_poly.type
_entity_poly.pdbx_seq_one_letter_code
_entity_poly.pdbx_strand_id
1 'polypeptide(L)'
;MFRGRKSYSVAAEKTVFHEQLGFDKVIFDDDVILRKAKFSEEGLFGMATSHGEASFRDATFRRGAYFRLTTFNGRTFFRAATFTAEA
;
A
#
# COMPACT_ATOMS: atom_id res chain seq x y z
N MET A 1 -12.44 -2.39 8.46
CA MET A 1 -11.85 -1.05 8.65
C MET A 1 -10.91 -1.11 9.84
N PHE A 2 -9.60 -0.99 9.64
CA PHE A 2 -8.62 -1.06 10.73
C PHE A 2 -8.59 0.28 11.48
N ARG A 3 -8.94 0.29 12.77
CA ARG A 3 -8.91 1.49 13.65
C ARG A 3 -8.12 1.14 14.91
N GLY A 4 -6.98 1.80 15.11
CA GLY A 4 -6.14 1.69 16.31
C GLY A 4 -4.64 1.67 15.99
N ARG A 5 -3.82 2.25 16.88
CA ARG A 5 -2.35 2.13 16.89
C ARG A 5 -2.02 0.64 17.07
N LYS A 6 -1.83 -0.08 15.98
CA LYS A 6 -1.40 -1.48 15.98
C LYS A 6 -0.21 -1.51 15.02
N SER A 7 0.91 -2.05 15.47
CA SER A 7 2.02 -2.36 14.60
C SER A 7 1.54 -3.44 13.64
N TYR A 8 1.42 -3.10 12.36
CA TYR A 8 1.12 -4.06 11.32
C TYR A 8 2.37 -4.23 10.47
N SER A 9 2.76 -5.48 10.24
CA SER A 9 3.45 -5.82 9.00
C SER A 9 2.40 -6.33 8.03
N VAL A 10 2.57 -6.03 6.75
CA VAL A 10 1.77 -6.63 5.69
C VAL A 10 2.72 -7.20 4.66
N ALA A 11 2.58 -8.48 4.37
CA ALA A 11 3.38 -9.17 3.38
C ALA A 11 2.47 -9.94 2.44
N ALA A 12 2.42 -9.51 1.19
CA ALA A 12 1.75 -10.20 0.10
C ALA A 12 2.66 -10.15 -1.14
N GLU A 13 2.93 -11.32 -1.71
CA GLU A 13 3.65 -11.44 -2.97
C GLU A 13 2.75 -12.13 -3.99
N LYS A 14 2.63 -11.54 -5.20
CA LYS A 14 1.83 -12.08 -6.32
C LYS A 14 0.34 -12.31 -5.98
N THR A 15 -0.17 -11.62 -4.95
CA THR A 15 -1.56 -11.74 -4.51
C THR A 15 -2.47 -10.82 -5.32
N VAL A 16 -3.71 -11.25 -5.55
CA VAL A 16 -4.77 -10.40 -6.11
C VAL A 16 -5.73 -10.02 -5.00
N PHE A 17 -5.88 -8.72 -4.78
CA PHE A 17 -6.93 -8.15 -3.94
C PHE A 17 -8.12 -7.82 -4.83
N HIS A 18 -9.23 -8.52 -4.59
CA HIS A 18 -10.48 -8.35 -5.35
C HIS A 18 -11.39 -7.27 -4.76
N GLU A 19 -11.15 -6.91 -3.50
CA GLU A 19 -11.86 -5.85 -2.80
C GLU A 19 -10.92 -4.68 -2.50
N GLN A 20 -11.52 -3.56 -2.13
CA GLN A 20 -10.81 -2.38 -1.68
C GLN A 20 -9.91 -2.72 -0.47
N LEU A 21 -8.63 -2.41 -0.57
CA LEU A 21 -7.67 -2.62 0.54
C LEU A 21 -7.39 -1.27 1.21
N GLY A 22 -7.92 -1.12 2.43
CA GLY A 22 -7.86 0.14 3.18
C GLY A 22 -6.84 0.12 4.31
N PHE A 23 -5.84 0.99 4.19
CA PHE A 23 -4.83 1.33 5.18
C PHE A 23 -4.84 2.80 5.59
N ASP A 24 -5.94 3.51 5.36
CA ASP A 24 -6.05 4.91 5.74
C ASP A 24 -5.78 5.10 7.24
N LYS A 25 -4.91 6.06 7.57
CA LYS A 25 -4.51 6.42 8.94
C LYS A 25 -3.81 5.29 9.71
N VAL A 26 -3.35 4.24 9.02
CA VAL A 26 -2.59 3.15 9.64
C VAL A 26 -1.15 3.58 9.85
N ILE A 27 -0.57 3.19 10.98
CA ILE A 27 0.87 3.32 11.25
C ILE A 27 1.47 1.92 11.15
N PHE A 28 2.43 1.74 10.24
CA PHE A 28 3.21 0.53 10.10
C PHE A 28 4.57 0.76 10.75
N ASP A 29 4.81 0.09 11.89
CA ASP A 29 6.12 0.16 12.56
C ASP A 29 7.17 -0.73 11.85
N ASP A 30 6.70 -1.77 11.15
CA ASP A 30 7.51 -2.71 10.36
C ASP A 30 7.34 -2.50 8.85
N ASP A 31 7.97 -3.38 8.07
CA ASP A 31 7.92 -3.36 6.61
C ASP A 31 6.51 -3.65 6.04
N VAL A 32 6.19 -2.95 4.96
CA VAL A 32 5.01 -3.11 4.10
C VAL A 32 5.47 -3.71 2.78
N ILE A 33 5.26 -5.00 2.57
CA ILE A 33 5.68 -5.74 1.37
C ILE A 33 4.47 -6.15 0.55
N LEU A 34 4.22 -5.47 -0.57
CA LEU A 34 3.10 -5.70 -1.50
C LEU A 34 3.63 -5.90 -2.93
N ARG A 35 4.61 -6.80 -3.09
CA ARG A 35 5.32 -7.02 -4.35
C ARG A 35 4.49 -7.84 -5.33
N LYS A 36 4.44 -7.45 -6.60
CA LYS A 36 3.64 -8.11 -7.65
C LYS A 36 2.14 -8.22 -7.29
N ALA A 37 1.69 -7.45 -6.30
CA ALA A 37 0.31 -7.45 -5.87
C ALA A 37 -0.56 -6.76 -6.92
N LYS A 38 -1.78 -7.27 -7.14
CA LYS A 38 -2.75 -6.68 -8.05
C LYS A 38 -3.96 -6.22 -7.27
N PHE A 39 -4.24 -4.93 -7.33
CA PHE A 39 -5.41 -4.31 -6.73
C PHE A 39 -6.45 -4.14 -7.83
N SER A 40 -7.52 -4.94 -7.75
CA SER A 40 -8.64 -4.87 -8.69
C SER A 40 -9.54 -3.68 -8.38
N GLU A 41 -9.61 -3.30 -7.11
CA GLU A 41 -10.25 -2.07 -6.62
C GLU A 41 -9.21 -1.07 -6.12
N GLU A 42 -9.67 0.05 -5.57
CA GLU A 42 -8.82 1.11 -5.04
C GLU A 42 -7.95 0.63 -3.86
N GLY A 43 -6.67 0.99 -3.88
CA GLY A 43 -5.78 0.86 -2.72
C GLY A 43 -5.75 2.16 -1.93
N LEU A 44 -6.26 2.18 -0.71
CA LEU A 44 -6.31 3.39 0.12
C LEU A 44 -5.19 3.38 1.16
N PHE A 45 -4.28 4.35 1.09
CA PHE A 45 -3.16 4.52 2.01
C PHE A 45 -3.13 5.91 2.63
N GLY A 46 -4.22 6.68 2.54
CA GLY A 46 -4.26 8.09 2.88
C GLY A 46 -4.00 8.34 4.37
N MET A 47 -3.18 9.34 4.67
CA MET A 47 -2.75 9.66 6.05
C MET A 47 -2.05 8.51 6.78
N ALA A 48 -1.59 7.47 6.07
CA ALA A 48 -0.82 6.39 6.66
C ALA A 48 0.63 6.82 6.92
N THR A 49 1.30 6.13 7.84
CA THR A 49 2.73 6.32 8.11
C THR A 49 3.42 4.96 8.08
N SER A 50 4.52 4.84 7.32
CA SER A 50 5.37 3.64 7.34
C SER A 50 6.73 4.00 7.92
N HIS A 51 7.13 3.32 9.00
CA HIS A 51 8.45 3.44 9.63
C HIS A 51 9.46 2.45 9.05
N GLY A 52 9.01 1.24 8.70
CA GLY A 52 9.79 0.27 7.93
C GLY A 52 9.81 0.54 6.42
N GLU A 53 10.42 -0.37 5.66
CA GLU A 53 10.42 -0.33 4.21
C GLU A 53 9.04 -0.54 3.62
N ALA A 54 8.70 0.23 2.58
CA ALA A 54 7.47 0.03 1.81
C ALA A 54 7.80 -0.42 0.39
N SER A 55 7.33 -1.60 -0.03
CA SER A 55 7.67 -2.21 -1.31
C SER A 55 6.42 -2.56 -2.11
N PHE A 56 6.14 -1.79 -3.14
CA PHE A 56 5.09 -2.01 -4.15
C PHE A 56 5.69 -2.41 -5.50
N ARG A 57 6.88 -3.04 -5.50
CA ARG A 57 7.57 -3.40 -6.74
C ARG A 57 6.71 -4.31 -7.59
N ASP A 58 6.62 -4.01 -8.88
CA ASP A 58 5.80 -4.75 -9.84
C ASP A 58 4.30 -4.81 -9.48
N ALA A 59 3.82 -3.97 -8.56
CA ALA A 59 2.40 -3.94 -8.19
C ALA A 59 1.56 -3.30 -9.30
N THR A 60 0.30 -3.71 -9.44
CA THR A 60 -0.64 -3.13 -10.39
C THR A 60 -1.86 -2.59 -9.65
N PHE A 61 -2.13 -1.29 -9.76
CA PHE A 61 -3.30 -0.63 -9.20
C PHE A 61 -4.29 -0.29 -10.32
N ARG A 62 -5.34 -1.11 -10.47
CA ARG A 62 -6.25 -1.02 -11.63
C ARG A 62 -7.23 0.14 -11.56
N ARG A 63 -7.77 0.40 -10.37
CA ARG A 63 -8.75 1.46 -10.14
C ARG A 63 -8.19 2.65 -9.37
N GLY A 64 -6.87 2.68 -9.19
CA GLY A 64 -6.16 3.78 -8.55
C GLY A 64 -5.57 3.39 -7.19
N ALA A 65 -4.71 4.28 -6.70
CA ALA A 65 -4.07 4.17 -5.41
C ALA A 65 -3.95 5.55 -4.78
N TYR A 66 -4.41 5.71 -3.56
CA TYR A 66 -4.48 7.00 -2.89
C TYR A 66 -3.46 7.05 -1.76
N PHE A 67 -2.37 7.81 -1.98
CA PHE A 67 -1.32 8.06 -0.99
C PHE A 67 -1.36 9.49 -0.42
N ARG A 68 -2.56 10.09 -0.39
CA ARG A 68 -2.72 11.49 0.05
C ARG A 68 -2.33 11.61 1.52
N LEU A 69 -1.39 12.52 1.83
CA LEU A 69 -0.86 12.74 3.18
C LEU A 69 -0.17 11.49 3.79
N THR A 70 0.23 10.53 2.96
CA THR A 70 0.99 9.36 3.42
C THR A 70 2.45 9.74 3.67
N THR A 71 3.00 9.32 4.80
CA THR A 71 4.41 9.50 5.14
C THR A 71 5.15 8.17 5.04
N PHE A 72 6.21 8.11 4.24
CA PHE A 72 7.14 6.99 4.21
C PHE A 72 8.48 7.41 4.82
N ASN A 73 8.78 6.93 6.02
CA ASN A 73 10.04 7.22 6.72
C ASN A 73 11.17 6.23 6.35
N GLY A 74 10.80 5.02 5.92
CA GLY A 74 11.74 4.02 5.42
C GLY A 74 11.93 4.05 3.90
N ARG A 75 12.78 3.15 3.38
CA ARG A 75 12.99 3.00 1.93
C ARG A 75 11.69 2.61 1.25
N THR A 76 11.33 3.31 0.19
CA THR A 76 10.10 3.06 -0.54
C THR A 76 10.36 2.72 -1.99
N PHE A 77 9.74 1.65 -2.48
CA PHE A 77 9.96 1.13 -3.83
C PHE A 77 8.66 1.00 -4.61
N PHE A 78 8.51 1.82 -5.65
CA PHE A 78 7.47 1.71 -6.67
C PHE A 78 8.01 1.24 -8.03
N ARG A 79 9.22 0.67 -8.06
CA ARG A 79 9.85 0.21 -9.31
C ARG A 79 8.92 -0.76 -10.05
N ALA A 80 8.67 -0.47 -11.33
CA ALA A 80 7.75 -1.23 -12.18
C ALA A 80 6.30 -1.34 -11.65
N ALA A 81 5.92 -0.50 -10.68
CA ALA A 81 4.51 -0.38 -10.31
C ALA A 81 3.75 0.29 -11.45
N THR A 82 2.54 -0.20 -11.71
CA THR A 82 1.64 0.33 -12.73
C THR A 82 0.40 0.92 -12.07
N PHE A 83 0.10 2.19 -12.36
CA PHE A 83 -1.11 2.88 -11.93
C PHE A 83 -1.93 3.19 -13.18
N THR A 84 -3.10 2.57 -13.32
CA THR A 84 -3.91 2.70 -14.54
C THR A 84 -5.08 3.65 -14.41
N ALA A 85 -5.39 4.12 -13.20
CA ALA A 85 -6.37 5.18 -13.03
C ALA A 85 -5.79 6.50 -13.57
N GLU A 86 -6.66 7.29 -14.17
CA GLU A 86 -6.34 8.64 -14.65
C GLU A 86 -6.03 9.54 -13.45
N ALA A 87 -5.13 10.52 -13.67
CA ALA A 87 -4.63 11.44 -12.64
C ALA A 87 -5.64 12.54 -12.29
#